data_AF-A0A9N9DJQ5-F1
#
_entry.id   AF-A0A9N9DJQ5-F1
#
_cell.length_a   1.000
_cell.length_b   1.000
_cell.length_c   1.000
_cell.angle_alpha   90.00
_cell.angle_beta   90.00
_cell.angle_gamma   90.00
#
_symmetry.space_group_name_H-M   'P 1'
#
loop_
_entity.id
_entity.type
_entity.pdbx_description
1 polymer ?
#
loop_
_entity_poly.entity_id
_entity_poly.type
_entity_poly.pdbx_seq_one_letter_code
_entity_poly.pdbx_strand_id
1 'polypeptide(L)'
;MNYQKRPPDGYVIDINQVNKHCEPINYTTAFLYKYPVQSCLDYLDSKQSDYLVKPSSPKYCNENDPMIFHVYWKDLRLHKKIWPLIRFSGKNLFFKMWITEEQLNSDPIFLGWKSKLNSGPIFNGWKLNLNKNVVGFSDIVRFVLLHRYGGMYLDADVLCLRDLSPIYHLNFDFAY
;
A
#
# COMPACT_ATOMS: atom_id res chain seq x y z
N MET A 1 -7.49 14.44 -13.23
CA MET A 1 -7.97 13.41 -12.29
C MET A 1 -8.55 14.14 -11.09
N ASN A 2 -9.79 13.85 -10.69
CA ASN A 2 -10.38 14.44 -9.49
C ASN A 2 -9.95 13.61 -8.28
N TYR A 3 -8.75 13.89 -7.75
CA TYR A 3 -8.35 13.43 -6.43
C TYR A 3 -9.43 13.86 -5.43
N GLN A 4 -9.84 12.96 -4.53
CA GLN A 4 -10.71 13.42 -3.46
C GLN A 4 -9.96 14.45 -2.63
N LYS A 5 -10.65 15.54 -2.29
CA LYS A 5 -10.20 16.38 -1.20
C LYS A 5 -10.23 15.49 0.03
N ARG A 6 -9.06 15.32 0.64
CA ARG A 6 -8.86 14.63 1.92
C ARG A 6 -9.94 15.00 2.93
N PRO A 7 -10.02 14.27 4.05
CA PRO A 7 -10.45 14.90 5.29
C PRO A 7 -9.89 16.32 5.38
N PRO A 8 -10.73 17.34 5.63
CA PRO A 8 -10.25 18.70 5.73
C PRO A 8 -9.10 18.78 6.74
N ASP A 9 -8.14 19.64 6.46
CA ASP A 9 -6.96 19.77 7.30
C ASP A 9 -7.35 20.09 8.75
N GLY A 10 -6.69 19.46 9.72
CA GLY A 10 -7.08 19.56 11.13
C GLY A 10 -8.20 18.61 11.57
N TYR A 11 -8.71 17.73 10.70
CA TYR A 11 -9.60 16.63 11.09
C TYR A 11 -8.83 15.33 11.31
N VAL A 12 -9.38 14.46 12.15
CA VAL A 12 -8.88 13.12 12.42
C VAL A 12 -9.95 12.10 12.07
N ILE A 13 -9.52 10.89 11.72
CA ILE A 13 -10.43 9.77 11.47
C ILE A 13 -10.77 9.11 12.81
N ASP A 14 -12.05 8.96 13.09
CA ASP A 14 -12.57 8.01 14.07
C ASP A 14 -12.55 6.62 13.46
N ILE A 15 -11.50 5.87 13.78
CA ILE A 15 -11.29 4.51 13.27
C ILE A 15 -12.41 3.57 13.71
N ASN A 16 -13.06 3.79 14.86
CA ASN A 16 -14.15 2.93 15.31
C ASN A 16 -15.37 3.08 14.40
N GLN A 17 -15.66 4.29 13.95
CA GLN A 17 -16.76 4.57 13.03
C GLN A 17 -16.51 3.99 11.64
N VAL A 18 -15.27 4.08 11.16
CA VAL A 18 -14.85 3.40 9.93
C VAL A 18 -14.99 1.89 10.08
N ASN A 19 -14.41 1.30 11.13
CA ASN A 19 -14.43 -0.15 11.34
C ASN A 19 -15.84 -0.70 11.47
N LYS A 20 -16.75 0.02 12.13
CA LYS A 20 -18.17 -0.36 12.22
C LYS A 20 -18.84 -0.58 10.85
N HIS A 21 -18.40 0.14 9.82
CA HIS A 21 -18.97 0.05 8.47
C HIS A 21 -18.11 -0.76 7.50
N CYS A 22 -16.79 -0.76 7.70
CA CYS A 22 -15.79 -1.30 6.78
C CYS A 22 -15.20 -2.65 7.21
N GLU A 23 -15.32 -3.03 8.48
CA GLU A 23 -14.90 -4.35 8.93
C GLU A 23 -16.05 -5.36 8.83
N PRO A 24 -15.77 -6.57 8.34
CA PRO A 24 -16.75 -7.65 8.36
C PRO A 24 -17.05 -8.06 9.81
N ILE A 25 -18.35 -8.21 10.13
CA ILE A 25 -18.82 -8.68 11.44
C ILE A 25 -18.35 -10.12 11.74
N ASN A 26 -18.00 -10.88 10.69
CA ASN A 26 -17.53 -12.26 10.80
C ASN A 26 -16.33 -12.53 9.87
N TYR A 27 -15.21 -12.98 10.44
CA TYR A 27 -13.97 -13.26 9.74
C TYR A 27 -13.87 -14.69 9.17
N THR A 28 -14.99 -15.35 8.89
CA THR A 28 -14.93 -16.61 8.13
C THR A 28 -14.43 -16.34 6.70
N THR A 29 -13.59 -17.23 6.18
CA THR A 29 -13.06 -17.17 4.81
C THR A 29 -14.16 -17.01 3.77
N ALA A 30 -15.28 -17.74 3.91
CA ALA A 30 -16.43 -17.64 3.02
C ALA A 30 -17.10 -16.26 3.01
N PHE A 31 -17.07 -15.55 4.14
CA PHE A 31 -17.63 -14.20 4.26
C PHE A 31 -16.68 -13.14 3.70
N LEU A 32 -15.38 -13.26 3.96
CA LEU A 32 -14.35 -12.36 3.43
C LEU A 32 -14.35 -12.33 1.89
N TYR A 33 -14.53 -13.49 1.23
CA TYR A 33 -14.64 -13.55 -0.24
C TYR A 33 -15.87 -12.83 -0.80
N LYS A 34 -16.92 -12.64 0.01
CA LYS A 34 -18.17 -11.99 -0.39
C LYS A 34 -18.29 -10.56 0.14
N TYR A 35 -17.34 -10.11 0.97
CA TYR A 35 -17.43 -8.82 1.61
C TYR A 35 -17.38 -7.71 0.54
N PRO A 36 -18.43 -6.90 0.40
CA PRO A 36 -18.48 -5.89 -0.64
C PRO A 36 -17.63 -4.69 -0.21
N VAL A 37 -16.33 -4.73 -0.54
CA VAL A 37 -15.39 -3.61 -0.32
C VAL A 37 -15.97 -2.30 -0.86
N GLN A 38 -16.74 -2.36 -1.95
CA GLN A 38 -17.42 -1.20 -2.52
C GLN A 38 -18.32 -0.47 -1.51
N SER A 39 -19.03 -1.19 -0.63
CA SER A 39 -19.89 -0.56 0.38
C SER A 39 -19.07 0.26 1.40
N CYS A 40 -17.88 -0.21 1.77
CA CYS A 40 -16.95 0.57 2.58
C CYS A 40 -16.47 1.81 1.83
N LEU A 41 -16.07 1.67 0.56
CA LEU A 41 -15.62 2.80 -0.26
C LEU A 41 -16.73 3.84 -0.45
N ASP A 42 -17.97 3.41 -0.67
CA ASP A 42 -19.14 4.28 -0.79
C ASP A 42 -19.45 5.01 0.53
N TYR A 43 -19.27 4.35 1.67
CA TYR A 43 -19.37 4.97 2.99
C TYR A 43 -18.28 6.04 3.18
N LEU A 44 -17.02 5.70 2.90
CA LEU A 44 -15.91 6.63 2.98
C LEU A 44 -16.13 7.85 2.07
N ASP A 45 -16.72 7.66 0.89
CA ASP A 45 -17.06 8.72 -0.06
C ASP A 45 -18.20 9.63 0.44
N SER A 46 -19.29 9.04 0.90
CA SER A 46 -20.57 9.75 1.09
C SER A 46 -20.83 10.19 2.53
N LYS A 47 -20.09 9.65 3.51
CA LYS A 47 -20.35 9.81 4.95
C LYS A 47 -19.16 10.35 5.72
N GLN A 48 -18.37 11.24 5.10
CA GLN A 48 -17.20 11.86 5.74
C GLN A 48 -17.51 12.49 7.11
N SER A 49 -18.67 13.13 7.26
CA SER A 49 -19.11 13.72 8.54
C SER A 49 -19.24 12.71 9.68
N ASP A 50 -19.44 11.42 9.37
CA ASP A 50 -19.74 10.39 10.36
C ASP A 50 -18.47 9.87 11.05
N TYR A 51 -17.33 10.00 10.37
CA TYR A 51 -16.04 9.48 10.83
C TYR A 51 -14.93 10.54 10.90
N LEU A 52 -15.16 11.77 10.42
CA LEU A 52 -14.19 12.87 10.56
C LEU A 52 -14.51 13.73 11.77
N VAL A 53 -13.58 13.73 12.71
CA VAL A 53 -13.71 14.42 13.99
C VAL A 53 -12.69 15.55 14.06
N LYS A 54 -13.10 16.72 14.54
CA LYS A 54 -12.18 17.81 14.84
C LYS A 54 -11.61 17.60 16.25
N PRO A 55 -10.30 17.33 16.40
CA PRO A 55 -9.71 17.14 17.71
C PRO A 55 -9.62 18.48 18.45
N SER A 56 -9.44 18.44 19.76
CA SER A 56 -9.22 19.63 20.60
C SER A 56 -7.97 20.42 20.20
N SER A 57 -6.94 19.75 19.67
CA SER A 57 -5.71 20.36 19.15
C SER A 57 -5.45 19.88 17.71
N PRO A 58 -6.01 20.59 16.70
CA PRO A 58 -5.83 20.24 15.29
C PRO A 58 -4.36 20.26 14.88
N LYS A 59 -3.95 19.23 14.13
CA LYS A 59 -2.66 19.22 13.42
C LYS A 59 -2.94 19.41 11.92
N TYR A 60 -2.17 20.28 11.30
CA TYR A 60 -2.28 20.61 9.88
C TYR A 60 -1.15 19.93 9.13
N CYS A 61 -1.47 19.34 7.98
CA CYS A 61 -0.53 18.59 7.18
C CYS A 61 0.11 19.52 6.15
N ASN A 62 1.44 19.57 6.10
CA ASN A 62 2.12 20.29 5.02
C ASN A 62 2.15 19.41 3.76
N GLU A 63 1.09 19.49 2.96
CA GLU A 63 0.99 18.72 1.71
C GLU A 63 1.84 19.26 0.55
N ASN A 64 2.77 20.16 0.82
CA ASN A 64 3.72 20.63 -0.19
C ASN A 64 4.98 19.76 -0.26
N ASP A 65 5.19 18.87 0.72
CA ASP A 65 6.34 17.97 0.73
C ASP A 65 5.98 16.63 0.06
N PRO A 66 6.55 16.31 -1.12
CA PRO A 66 6.23 15.10 -1.85
C PRO A 66 6.81 13.85 -1.16
N MET A 67 5.96 12.85 -0.92
CA MET A 67 6.36 11.54 -0.43
C MET A 67 6.24 10.49 -1.54
N ILE A 68 7.32 9.76 -1.79
CA ILE A 68 7.33 8.68 -2.79
C ILE A 68 7.02 7.35 -2.11
N PHE A 69 5.97 6.69 -2.58
CA PHE A 69 5.57 5.35 -2.17
C PHE A 69 5.83 4.37 -3.31
N HIS A 70 6.60 3.33 -3.01
CA HIS A 70 6.87 2.24 -3.93
C HIS A 70 5.79 1.19 -3.79
N VAL A 71 5.16 0.85 -4.91
CA VAL A 71 4.17 -0.21 -4.99
C VAL A 71 4.59 -1.17 -6.08
N TYR A 72 4.58 -2.45 -5.77
CA TYR A 72 4.85 -3.50 -6.74
C TYR A 72 3.65 -4.43 -6.84
N TRP A 73 3.30 -4.78 -8.07
CA TRP A 73 2.35 -5.84 -8.34
C TRP A 73 2.78 -6.64 -9.55
N LYS A 74 2.84 -7.97 -9.39
CA LYS A 74 3.21 -8.87 -10.47
C LYS A 74 2.06 -8.98 -11.47
N ASP A 75 2.34 -8.60 -12.72
CA ASP A 75 1.38 -8.43 -13.83
C ASP A 75 0.43 -7.24 -13.63
N LEU A 76 0.55 -6.22 -14.51
CA LEU A 76 -0.19 -4.94 -14.54
C LEU A 76 -1.71 -5.03 -14.71
N ARG A 77 -2.31 -6.21 -14.58
CA ARG A 77 -3.77 -6.42 -14.75
C ARG A 77 -4.61 -5.77 -13.65
N LEU A 78 -4.00 -5.12 -12.65
CA LEU A 78 -4.69 -4.50 -11.52
C LEU A 78 -5.04 -3.03 -11.65
N HIS A 79 -4.73 -2.36 -12.76
CA HIS A 79 -4.91 -0.90 -12.87
C HIS A 79 -6.33 -0.42 -12.46
N LYS A 80 -7.38 -1.19 -12.76
CA LYS A 80 -8.75 -0.81 -12.36
C LYS A 80 -9.07 -1.00 -10.88
N LYS A 81 -8.44 -1.96 -10.21
CA LYS A 81 -8.71 -2.30 -8.79
C LYS A 81 -7.96 -1.39 -7.82
N ILE A 82 -6.85 -0.79 -8.26
CA ILE A 82 -6.06 0.15 -7.45
C ILE A 82 -6.60 1.58 -7.52
N TRP A 83 -7.48 1.89 -8.49
CA TRP A 83 -7.99 3.25 -8.67
C TRP A 83 -8.65 3.85 -7.44
N PRO A 84 -9.50 3.11 -6.69
CA PRO A 84 -10.02 3.63 -5.44
C PRO A 84 -8.89 4.07 -4.50
N LEU A 85 -7.81 3.29 -4.38
CA LEU A 85 -6.70 3.60 -3.47
C LEU A 85 -5.99 4.90 -3.83
N ILE A 86 -5.72 5.11 -5.11
CA ILE A 86 -5.12 6.37 -5.60
C ILE A 86 -6.09 7.54 -5.40
N ARG A 87 -7.39 7.32 -5.57
CA ARG A 87 -8.42 8.36 -5.41
C ARG A 87 -8.52 8.89 -3.98
N PHE A 88 -8.39 8.02 -2.99
CA PHE A 88 -8.41 8.37 -1.56
C PHE A 88 -7.05 8.88 -1.05
N SER A 89 -5.99 8.73 -1.83
CA SER A 89 -4.66 9.14 -1.43
C SER A 89 -4.46 10.66 -1.49
N GLY A 90 -3.64 11.16 -0.58
CA GLY A 90 -3.24 12.56 -0.55
C GLY A 90 -2.48 13.02 -1.80
N LYS A 91 -2.63 14.30 -2.18
CA LYS A 91 -1.92 14.90 -3.34
C LYS A 91 -0.39 14.92 -3.21
N ASN A 92 0.14 14.78 -1.99
CA ASN A 92 1.58 14.67 -1.75
C ASN A 92 2.07 13.21 -1.78
N LEU A 93 1.18 12.22 -1.91
CA LEU A 93 1.53 10.81 -2.02
C LEU A 93 1.71 10.44 -3.49
N PHE A 94 2.94 10.15 -3.88
CA PHE A 94 3.29 9.74 -5.24
C PHE A 94 3.56 8.24 -5.28
N PHE A 95 2.61 7.50 -5.85
CA PHE A 95 2.76 6.05 -6.04
C PHE A 95 3.58 5.75 -7.28
N LYS A 96 4.80 5.28 -7.08
CA LYS A 96 5.63 4.73 -8.15
C LYS A 96 5.34 3.24 -8.27
N MET A 97 4.66 2.88 -9.34
CA MET A 97 4.38 1.49 -9.70
C MET A 97 5.58 0.89 -10.43
N TRP A 98 5.98 -0.32 -10.02
CA TRP A 98 7.12 -1.02 -10.59
C TRP A 98 6.69 -2.25 -11.40
N ILE A 99 7.28 -2.38 -12.58
CA ILE A 99 7.04 -3.47 -13.53
C ILE A 99 8.29 -4.33 -13.62
N THR A 100 8.15 -5.62 -13.33
CA THR A 100 9.28 -6.55 -13.26
C THR A 100 10.10 -6.58 -14.55
N GLU A 101 9.43 -6.75 -15.69
CA GLU A 101 10.12 -6.96 -16.96
C GLU A 101 10.89 -5.73 -17.41
N GLU A 102 10.31 -4.55 -17.21
CA GLU A 102 10.85 -3.29 -17.70
C GLU A 102 11.94 -2.73 -16.78
N GLN A 103 11.78 -2.86 -15.46
CA GLN A 103 12.53 -2.03 -14.51
C GLN A 103 13.34 -2.83 -13.48
N LEU A 104 13.02 -4.12 -13.26
CA LEU A 104 13.69 -4.93 -12.24
C LEU A 104 14.60 -6.00 -12.85
N ASN A 105 14.23 -6.58 -13.99
CA ASN A 105 15.05 -7.61 -14.65
C ASN A 105 16.43 -7.12 -15.10
N SER A 106 16.64 -5.81 -15.23
CA SER A 106 17.94 -5.18 -15.51
C SER A 106 18.73 -4.82 -14.26
N ASP A 107 18.14 -4.86 -13.06
CA ASP A 107 18.81 -4.47 -11.82
C ASP A 107 19.75 -5.60 -11.33
N PRO A 108 21.06 -5.33 -11.14
CA PRO A 108 22.02 -6.37 -10.75
C PRO A 108 21.79 -6.92 -9.34
N ILE A 109 21.27 -6.12 -8.40
CA ILE A 109 20.92 -6.59 -7.06
C ILE A 109 19.76 -7.56 -7.17
N PHE A 110 18.72 -7.17 -7.90
CA PHE A 110 17.57 -8.02 -8.15
C PHE A 110 17.96 -9.35 -8.83
N LEU A 111 18.81 -9.30 -9.87
CA LEU A 111 19.34 -10.49 -10.54
C LEU A 111 20.16 -11.38 -9.60
N GLY A 112 20.97 -10.78 -8.72
CA GLY A 112 21.74 -11.49 -7.70
C GLY A 112 20.83 -12.28 -6.74
N TRP A 113 19.77 -11.65 -6.23
CA TRP A 113 18.78 -12.31 -5.37
C TRP A 113 18.02 -13.40 -6.11
N LYS A 114 17.54 -13.11 -7.33
CA LYS A 114 16.85 -14.08 -8.19
C LYS A 114 17.72 -15.32 -8.44
N SER A 115 19.01 -15.13 -8.72
CA SER A 115 19.97 -16.22 -8.91
C SER A 115 20.14 -17.06 -7.64
N LYS A 116 20.40 -16.43 -6.49
CA LYS A 116 20.56 -17.12 -5.19
C LYS A 116 19.34 -17.95 -4.81
N LEU A 117 18.14 -17.42 -5.03
CA LEU A 117 16.90 -18.11 -4.66
C LEU A 117 16.55 -19.25 -5.63
N ASN A 118 16.87 -19.10 -6.92
CA ASN A 118 16.73 -20.18 -7.90
C ASN A 118 17.80 -21.28 -7.74
N SER A 119 18.91 -20.99 -7.07
CA SER A 119 20.00 -21.94 -6.77
C SER A 119 19.98 -22.46 -5.33
N GLY A 120 19.04 -22.01 -4.51
CA GLY A 120 18.93 -22.36 -3.10
C GLY A 120 18.64 -23.84 -2.83
N PRO A 121 18.91 -24.32 -1.61
CA PRO A 121 18.70 -25.72 -1.23
C PRO A 121 17.22 -26.10 -1.31
N ILE A 122 16.99 -27.36 -1.65
CA ILE A 122 15.65 -27.95 -1.69
C ILE A 122 15.22 -28.21 -0.24
N PHE A 123 14.24 -27.46 0.26
CA PHE A 123 13.66 -27.73 1.58
C PHE A 123 12.45 -28.66 1.41
N ASN A 124 12.47 -29.82 2.07
CA ASN A 124 11.39 -30.82 2.03
C ASN A 124 10.93 -31.24 0.61
N GLY A 125 11.85 -31.30 -0.36
CA GLY A 125 11.52 -31.61 -1.76
C GLY A 125 11.02 -30.42 -2.60
N TRP A 126 10.85 -29.23 -2.00
CA TRP A 126 10.38 -28.04 -2.70
C TRP A 126 11.55 -27.11 -3.06
N LYS A 127 11.75 -26.90 -4.35
CA LYS A 127 12.64 -25.86 -4.87
C LYS A 127 11.85 -24.55 -4.99
N LEU A 128 12.33 -23.48 -4.37
CA LEU A 128 11.69 -22.17 -4.47
C LEU A 128 11.73 -21.71 -5.93
N ASN A 129 10.57 -21.70 -6.59
CA ASN A 129 10.45 -21.15 -7.93
C ASN A 129 9.83 -19.76 -7.83
N LEU A 130 10.67 -18.72 -7.88
CA LEU A 130 10.23 -17.32 -7.78
C LEU A 130 9.25 -16.90 -8.89
N ASN A 131 9.25 -17.59 -10.03
CA ASN A 131 8.26 -17.33 -11.06
C ASN A 131 6.86 -17.82 -10.64
N LYS A 132 6.78 -18.82 -9.73
CA LYS A 132 5.52 -19.35 -9.18
C LYS A 132 5.15 -18.74 -7.82
N ASN A 133 6.13 -18.30 -7.02
CA ASN A 133 5.88 -17.66 -5.73
C ASN A 133 5.84 -16.13 -5.87
N VAL A 134 4.66 -15.60 -6.18
CA VAL A 134 4.45 -14.17 -6.43
C VAL A 134 4.59 -13.31 -5.17
N VAL A 135 4.30 -13.87 -3.99
CA VAL A 135 4.39 -13.19 -2.70
C VAL A 135 5.85 -13.02 -2.31
N GLY A 136 6.61 -14.11 -2.25
CA GLY A 136 8.05 -14.05 -1.94
C GLY A 136 8.84 -13.24 -2.98
N PHE A 137 8.33 -13.15 -4.22
CA PHE A 137 8.87 -12.23 -5.21
C PHE A 137 8.68 -10.76 -4.79
N SER A 138 7.47 -10.39 -4.38
CA SER A 138 7.16 -9.04 -3.87
C SER A 138 8.05 -8.65 -2.68
N ASP A 139 8.30 -9.60 -1.77
CA ASP A 139 9.19 -9.40 -0.62
C ASP A 139 10.62 -9.06 -1.04
N ILE A 140 11.15 -9.65 -2.12
CA ILE A 140 12.49 -9.29 -2.61
C ILE A 140 12.48 -7.90 -3.24
N VAL A 141 11.43 -7.60 -4.01
CA VAL A 141 11.30 -6.31 -4.69
C VAL A 141 11.28 -5.17 -3.68
N ARG A 142 10.57 -5.30 -2.55
CA ARG A 142 10.56 -4.22 -1.54
C ARG A 142 11.96 -3.87 -1.06
N PHE A 143 12.82 -4.86 -0.80
CA PHE A 143 14.20 -4.61 -0.34
C PHE A 143 15.06 -3.96 -1.42
N VAL A 144 14.95 -4.42 -2.67
CA VAL A 144 15.70 -3.84 -3.79
C VAL A 144 15.32 -2.37 -3.98
N LEU A 145 14.02 -2.07 -3.95
CA LEU A 145 13.52 -0.72 -4.17
C LEU A 145 13.92 0.23 -3.04
N LEU A 146 13.71 -0.18 -1.78
CA LEU A 146 14.07 0.64 -0.63
C LEU A 146 15.59 0.85 -0.53
N HIS A 147 16.40 -0.15 -0.86
CA HIS A 147 17.86 0.01 -0.90
C HIS A 147 18.32 1.00 -1.98
N ARG A 148 17.68 0.99 -3.16
CA ARG A 148 18.07 1.83 -4.30
C ARG A 148 17.57 3.26 -4.19
N TYR A 149 16.35 3.44 -3.72
CA TYR A 149 15.59 4.69 -3.86
C TYR A 149 15.16 5.30 -2.52
N GLY A 150 15.33 4.58 -1.40
CA GLY A 150 14.79 5.01 -0.12
C GLY A 150 13.27 5.07 -0.11
N GLY A 151 12.71 5.93 0.75
CA GLY A 151 11.26 6.15 0.85
C GLY A 151 10.52 5.02 1.58
N MET A 152 9.26 4.81 1.20
CA MET A 152 8.39 3.80 1.82
C MET A 152 7.83 2.83 0.78
N TYR A 153 7.73 1.56 1.13
CA TYR A 153 7.03 0.56 0.34
C TYR A 153 5.64 0.32 0.93
N LEU A 154 4.63 0.23 0.08
CA LEU A 154 3.27 -0.14 0.48
C LEU A 154 2.76 -1.26 -0.42
N ASP A 155 1.98 -2.17 0.18
CA ASP A 155 1.23 -3.14 -0.61
C ASP A 155 0.17 -2.42 -1.46
N ALA A 156 -0.11 -2.97 -2.64
CA ALA A 156 -0.96 -2.32 -3.62
C ALA A 156 -2.45 -2.29 -3.23
N ASP A 157 -2.82 -2.86 -2.09
CA ASP A 157 -4.17 -2.89 -1.50
C ASP A 157 -4.27 -2.03 -0.23
N VAL A 158 -3.24 -1.24 0.10
CA VAL A 158 -3.26 -0.29 1.21
C VAL A 158 -4.02 0.99 0.84
N LEU A 159 -4.98 1.36 1.68
CA LEU A 159 -5.74 2.60 1.57
C LEU A 159 -5.16 3.67 2.52
N CYS A 160 -4.55 4.72 1.95
CA CYS A 160 -4.00 5.82 2.74
C CYS A 160 -5.05 6.88 3.04
N LEU A 161 -5.68 6.82 4.21
CA LEU A 161 -6.72 7.78 4.62
C LEU A 161 -6.17 9.05 5.29
N ARG A 162 -4.86 9.11 5.53
CA ARG A 162 -4.21 10.20 6.28
C ARG A 162 -2.86 10.56 5.68
N ASP A 163 -2.38 11.74 6.06
CA ASP A 163 -1.03 12.18 5.76
C ASP A 163 0.00 11.31 6.49
N LEU A 164 0.97 10.80 5.75
CA LEU A 164 2.03 9.93 6.27
C LEU A 164 3.34 10.68 6.57
N SER A 165 3.42 11.98 6.32
CA SER A 165 4.62 12.79 6.59
C SER A 165 5.17 12.61 8.02
N PRO A 166 4.33 12.54 9.07
CA PRO A 166 4.82 12.31 10.44
C PRO A 166 5.60 11.02 10.63
N ILE A 167 5.43 10.03 9.75
CA ILE A 167 6.17 8.76 9.76
C ILE A 167 7.28 8.80 8.72
N TYR A 168 7.03 9.37 7.54
CA TYR A 168 7.95 9.41 6.42
C TYR A 168 9.29 10.10 6.75
N HIS A 169 9.27 11.13 7.60
CA HIS A 169 10.49 11.85 8.02
C HIS A 169 11.11 11.34 9.32
N LEU A 170 10.58 10.26 9.90
CA LEU A 170 11.22 9.66 11.05
C LEU A 170 12.50 8.97 10.60
N ASN A 171 13.58 9.19 11.33
CA ASN A 171 14.87 8.57 11.05
C ASN A 171 14.94 7.17 11.68
N PHE A 172 14.18 6.23 11.14
CA PHE A 172 14.22 4.81 11.52
C PHE A 172 14.02 3.90 10.32
N ASP A 173 14.62 2.72 10.39
CA ASP A 173 14.47 1.66 9.40
C ASP A 173 13.70 0.48 10.03
N PHE A 174 12.74 -0.08 9.30
CA PHE A 174 11.97 -1.24 9.73
C PHE A 174 11.51 -2.08 8.54
N ALA A 175 11.56 -3.42 8.68
CA ALA A 175 11.00 -4.38 7.71
C ALA A 175 10.55 -5.67 8.43
N TYR A 176 9.43 -6.25 7.97
CA TYR A 176 8.94 -7.59 8.31
C TYR A 176 8.95 -8.48 7.06
#